data_AF-A0A6P8M2F2-F1
#
_entry.id   AF-A0A6P8M2F2-F1
#
_cell.length_a   1.000
_cell.length_b   1.000
_cell.length_c   1.000
_cell.angle_alpha   90.00
_cell.angle_beta   90.00
_cell.angle_gamma   90.00
#
_symmetry.space_group_name_H-M   'P 1'
#
loop_
_entity.id
_entity.type
_entity.pdbx_description
1 polymer ?
#
loop_
_entity_poly.entity_id
_entity_poly.type
_entity_poly.pdbx_seq_one_letter_code
_entity_poly.pdbx_strand_id
1 'polypeptide(L)'
;MSRNIMIFTIYIFLLCTTVTLAFESDSNSITLKETYITSMEKSIQILINSEQAIHKKIVSIKNYLKALASDMLPKNENTQKKSTIGDVFNSFKSKIKAIFPGTYWCGDGNVSPNGEDLGLFDNTDACCKTHDLCLENISAGEKREGLLNNGIFTRSSCECDRAFYRCLKEAHNIFATNIGKTYFNVLRPQCFQADYPIVDCKKYTGHRLMNNKCDEYNYNFSLPQIMQWFDNPDF
;
A
#
# COMPACT_ATOMS: atom_id res chain seq x y z
N MET A 1 -39.92 41.26 -39.55
CA MET A 1 -38.60 41.08 -38.89
C MET A 1 -38.70 40.28 -37.58
N SER A 2 -39.60 39.29 -37.46
CA SER A 2 -39.86 38.59 -36.18
C SER A 2 -39.74 37.06 -36.28
N ARG A 3 -40.04 36.48 -37.45
CA ARG A 3 -40.04 35.02 -37.64
C ARG A 3 -38.63 34.39 -37.71
N ASN A 4 -37.66 35.09 -38.30
CA ASN A 4 -36.28 34.58 -38.43
C ASN A 4 -35.51 34.65 -37.11
N ILE A 5 -35.81 35.63 -36.25
CA ILE A 5 -35.20 35.77 -34.93
C ILE A 5 -35.66 34.64 -34.01
N MET A 6 -36.95 34.29 -34.07
CA MET A 6 -37.51 33.20 -33.26
C MET A 6 -36.95 31.82 -33.65
N ILE A 7 -36.69 31.58 -34.93
CA ILE A 7 -36.06 30.33 -35.39
C ILE A 7 -34.60 30.26 -34.92
N PHE A 8 -33.88 31.38 -34.97
CA PHE A 8 -32.49 31.45 -34.53
C PHE A 8 -32.34 31.22 -33.02
N THR A 9 -33.26 31.77 -32.21
CA THR A 9 -33.25 31.55 -30.75
C THR A 9 -33.62 30.11 -30.39
N ILE A 10 -34.56 29.47 -31.09
CA ILE A 10 -34.90 28.05 -30.91
C ILE A 10 -33.72 27.15 -31.28
N TYR A 11 -32.99 27.46 -32.36
CA TYR A 11 -31.80 26.70 -32.75
C TYR A 11 -30.67 26.83 -31.73
N ILE A 12 -30.42 28.03 -31.20
CA ILE A 12 -29.42 28.25 -30.14
C ILE A 12 -29.83 27.52 -28.85
N PHE A 13 -31.11 27.52 -28.49
CA PHE A 13 -31.59 26.79 -27.31
C PHE A 13 -31.47 25.27 -27.50
N LEU A 14 -31.82 24.74 -28.67
CA LEU A 14 -31.65 23.33 -29.01
C LEU A 14 -30.16 22.93 -29.00
N LEU A 15 -29.28 23.75 -29.59
CA LEU A 15 -27.83 23.52 -29.54
C LEU A 15 -27.32 23.53 -28.10
N CYS A 16 -27.73 24.50 -27.28
CA CYS A 16 -27.37 24.56 -25.86
C CYS A 16 -27.85 23.33 -25.10
N THR A 17 -29.08 22.87 -25.33
CA THR A 17 -29.60 21.65 -24.67
C THR A 17 -28.86 20.39 -25.13
N THR A 18 -28.47 20.29 -26.40
CA THR A 18 -27.64 19.17 -26.87
C THR A 18 -26.22 19.22 -26.35
N VAL A 19 -25.67 20.43 -26.12
CA VAL A 19 -24.35 20.62 -25.52
C VAL A 19 -24.39 20.29 -24.02
N THR A 20 -25.43 20.70 -23.28
CA THR A 20 -25.60 20.30 -21.88
C THR A 20 -25.88 18.80 -21.71
N LEU A 21 -26.64 18.18 -22.64
CA LEU A 21 -26.86 16.73 -22.63
C LEU A 21 -25.62 15.93 -23.11
N ALA A 22 -24.67 16.56 -23.81
CA ALA A 22 -23.38 15.96 -24.13
C ALA A 22 -22.37 16.05 -22.96
N PHE A 23 -22.67 16.81 -21.92
CA PHE A 23 -21.80 16.99 -20.75
C PHE A 23 -22.30 16.31 -19.47
N GLU A 24 -23.34 15.47 -19.55
CA GLU A 24 -23.88 14.78 -18.39
C GLU A 24 -24.11 13.30 -18.67
N SER A 25 -23.02 12.54 -18.53
CA SER A 25 -22.95 11.15 -18.05
C SER A 25 -21.91 10.33 -18.83
N ASP A 26 -20.63 10.69 -18.71
CA ASP A 26 -19.61 9.66 -18.67
C ASP A 26 -19.24 9.48 -17.20
N SER A 27 -19.53 8.29 -16.70
CA SER A 27 -19.40 7.90 -15.30
C SER A 27 -18.08 8.39 -14.71
N ASN A 28 -18.15 9.17 -13.63
CA ASN A 28 -17.01 9.57 -12.81
C ASN A 28 -16.45 8.36 -12.02
N SER A 29 -16.12 7.28 -12.73
CA SER A 29 -15.24 6.22 -12.25
C SER A 29 -13.83 6.70 -12.54
N ILE A 30 -13.24 7.46 -11.63
CA ILE A 30 -11.81 7.71 -11.63
C ILE A 30 -11.14 6.33 -11.58
N THR A 31 -10.63 5.86 -12.72
CA THR A 31 -9.88 4.60 -12.80
C THR A 31 -8.60 4.79 -12.00
N LEU A 32 -8.56 4.16 -10.82
CA LEU A 32 -7.41 4.23 -9.93
C LEU A 32 -6.24 3.46 -10.54
N LYS A 33 -5.04 4.05 -10.50
CA LYS A 33 -3.81 3.37 -10.87
C LYS A 33 -3.31 2.53 -9.69
N GLU A 34 -3.34 1.22 -9.85
CA GLU A 34 -2.86 0.29 -8.84
C GLU A 34 -1.33 0.25 -8.77
N THR A 35 -0.75 0.01 -7.58
CA THR A 35 0.69 -0.26 -7.43
C THR A 35 1.06 -1.61 -8.03
N TYR A 36 2.33 -1.76 -8.41
CA TYR A 36 2.95 -3.06 -8.63
C TYR A 36 2.99 -3.86 -7.32
N ILE A 37 2.74 -5.16 -7.46
CA ILE A 37 2.80 -6.18 -6.41
C ILE A 37 3.64 -7.35 -6.93
N THR A 38 4.67 -7.72 -6.18
CA THR A 38 5.53 -8.87 -6.55
C THR A 38 4.79 -10.20 -6.44
N SER A 39 5.30 -11.25 -7.11
CA SER A 39 4.77 -12.60 -6.95
C SER A 39 4.82 -13.07 -5.49
N MET A 40 5.86 -12.71 -4.76
CA MET A 40 6.00 -13.03 -3.33
C MET A 40 4.93 -12.32 -2.51
N GLU A 41 4.71 -11.02 -2.74
CA GLU A 41 3.67 -10.26 -2.06
C GLU A 41 2.27 -10.81 -2.39
N LYS A 42 2.00 -11.21 -3.64
CA LYS A 42 0.77 -11.91 -4.02
C LYS A 42 0.57 -13.22 -3.26
N SER A 43 1.62 -14.04 -3.14
CA SER A 43 1.57 -15.28 -2.36
C SER A 43 1.27 -15.01 -0.89
N ILE A 44 1.90 -14.00 -0.29
CA ILE A 44 1.66 -13.61 1.09
C ILE A 44 0.21 -13.10 1.27
N GLN A 45 -0.28 -12.26 0.37
CA GLN A 45 -1.67 -11.78 0.38
C GLN A 45 -2.68 -12.93 0.36
N ILE A 46 -2.45 -13.97 -0.44
CA ILE A 46 -3.30 -15.16 -0.48
C ILE A 46 -3.31 -15.87 0.88
N LEU A 47 -2.15 -16.03 1.51
CA LEU A 47 -2.03 -16.66 2.82
C LEU A 47 -2.77 -15.84 3.90
N ILE A 48 -2.56 -14.52 3.92
CA ILE A 48 -3.24 -13.60 4.85
C ILE A 48 -4.76 -13.69 4.67
N ASN A 49 -5.24 -13.64 3.43
CA ASN A 49 -6.69 -13.70 3.14
C ASN A 49 -7.30 -15.05 3.56
N SER A 50 -6.57 -16.15 3.35
CA SER A 50 -6.98 -17.48 3.80
C SER A 50 -7.06 -17.55 5.34
N GLU A 51 -6.04 -17.06 6.04
CA GLU A 51 -6.01 -17.02 7.50
C GLU A 51 -7.16 -16.20 8.08
N GLN A 52 -7.41 -15.01 7.52
CA GLN A 52 -8.52 -14.14 7.92
C GLN A 52 -9.89 -14.82 7.70
N ALA A 53 -10.06 -15.54 6.60
CA ALA A 53 -11.29 -16.30 6.34
C ALA A 53 -11.51 -17.41 7.36
N ILE A 54 -10.45 -18.14 7.73
CA ILE A 54 -10.50 -19.17 8.79
C ILE A 54 -10.83 -18.53 10.14
N HIS A 55 -10.16 -17.42 10.50
CA HIS A 55 -10.40 -16.74 11.77
C HIS A 55 -11.84 -16.25 11.90
N LYS A 56 -12.41 -15.64 10.85
CA LYS A 56 -13.83 -15.21 10.82
C LYS A 56 -14.79 -16.39 11.05
N LYS A 57 -14.53 -17.55 10.44
CA LYS A 57 -15.33 -18.77 10.66
C LYS A 57 -15.25 -19.25 12.10
N ILE A 58 -14.04 -19.31 12.68
CA ILE A 58 -13.84 -19.71 14.08
C ILE A 58 -14.59 -18.78 15.04
N VAL A 59 -14.50 -17.45 14.84
CA VAL A 59 -15.21 -16.47 15.66
C VAL A 59 -16.73 -16.64 15.52
N SER A 60 -17.24 -16.84 14.31
CA SER A 60 -18.67 -17.10 14.07
C SER A 60 -19.16 -18.35 14.79
N ILE A 61 -18.40 -19.46 14.74
CA ILE A 61 -18.74 -20.71 15.42
C ILE A 61 -18.72 -20.51 16.94
N LYS A 62 -17.72 -19.82 17.49
CA LYS A 62 -17.65 -19.50 18.92
C LYS A 62 -18.86 -18.69 19.39
N ASN A 63 -19.27 -17.69 18.62
CA ASN A 63 -20.43 -16.86 18.93
C ASN A 63 -21.73 -17.68 18.89
N TYR A 64 -21.89 -18.56 17.89
CA TYR A 64 -23.03 -19.47 17.81
C TYR A 64 -23.08 -20.43 19.02
N LEU A 65 -21.96 -21.07 19.38
CA LEU A 65 -21.88 -21.97 20.53
C LEU A 65 -22.14 -21.23 21.86
N LYS A 66 -21.67 -19.99 22.00
CA LYS A 66 -21.93 -19.16 23.18
C LYS A 66 -23.42 -18.82 23.32
N ALA A 67 -24.08 -18.49 22.21
CA ALA A 67 -25.53 -18.23 22.19
C ALA A 67 -26.33 -19.50 22.52
N LEU A 68 -25.91 -20.66 22.01
CA LEU A 68 -26.53 -21.94 22.33
C LEU A 68 -26.35 -22.33 23.81
N ALA A 69 -25.16 -22.07 24.37
CA ALA A 69 -24.85 -22.39 25.76
C ALA A 69 -25.53 -21.45 26.76
N SER A 70 -25.78 -20.18 26.39
CA SER A 70 -26.53 -19.25 27.26
C SER A 70 -27.98 -19.67 27.50
N ASP A 71 -28.55 -20.51 26.63
CA ASP A 71 -29.88 -21.10 26.80
C ASP A 71 -29.87 -22.39 27.63
N MET A 72 -28.70 -22.95 27.96
CA MET A 72 -28.58 -24.29 28.54
C MET A 72 -27.77 -24.41 29.84
N LEU A 73 -27.02 -23.39 30.31
CA LEU A 73 -26.14 -23.54 31.49
C LEU A 73 -26.33 -22.45 32.57
N PRO A 74 -26.39 -22.83 33.86
CA PRO A 74 -26.33 -21.88 34.98
C PRO A 74 -24.90 -21.34 35.12
N LYS A 75 -24.78 -20.05 35.47
CA LYS A 75 -23.48 -19.40 35.73
C LYS A 75 -22.81 -20.02 36.95
N ASN A 76 -21.69 -20.70 36.73
CA ASN A 76 -20.71 -20.97 37.80
C ASN A 76 -19.39 -20.30 37.43
N GLU A 77 -19.03 -19.26 38.19
CA GLU A 77 -17.72 -18.61 38.10
C GLU A 77 -16.72 -19.34 38.97
N ASN A 78 -15.80 -20.05 38.33
CA ASN A 78 -14.48 -20.32 38.90
C ASN A 78 -13.45 -20.18 37.77
N THR A 79 -12.83 -19.00 37.69
CA THR A 79 -11.91 -18.63 36.62
C THR A 79 -10.50 -19.15 36.92
N GLN A 80 -10.21 -20.38 36.50
CA GLN A 80 -8.83 -20.82 36.30
C GLN A 80 -8.35 -20.22 34.97
N LYS A 81 -7.40 -19.29 35.04
CA LYS A 81 -6.78 -18.61 33.89
C LYS A 81 -6.03 -19.65 33.03
N LYS A 82 -6.73 -20.27 32.08
CA LYS A 82 -6.18 -21.19 31.08
C LYS A 82 -5.90 -20.38 29.82
N SER A 83 -4.64 -20.37 29.37
CA SER A 83 -4.18 -19.65 28.18
C SER A 83 -5.14 -19.89 27.02
N THR A 84 -5.65 -18.80 26.46
CA THR A 84 -6.72 -18.83 25.46
C THR A 84 -6.11 -19.09 24.09
N ILE A 85 -6.86 -19.71 23.16
CA ILE A 85 -6.51 -19.69 21.73
C ILE A 85 -6.28 -18.24 21.22
N GLY A 86 -6.83 -17.23 21.92
CA GLY A 86 -6.51 -15.81 21.71
C GLY A 86 -5.04 -15.44 21.97
N ASP A 87 -4.35 -16.11 22.90
CA ASP A 87 -2.92 -15.91 23.15
C ASP A 87 -2.07 -16.50 22.02
N VAL A 88 -2.54 -17.61 21.43
CA VAL A 88 -1.93 -18.24 20.24
C VAL A 88 -2.16 -17.39 18.98
N PHE A 89 -3.37 -16.83 18.82
CA PHE A 89 -3.68 -15.92 17.70
C PHE A 89 -3.01 -14.55 17.84
N ASN A 90 -2.85 -14.02 19.04
CA ASN A 90 -2.05 -12.83 19.28
C ASN A 90 -0.57 -13.07 18.97
N SER A 91 -0.05 -14.27 19.27
CA SER A 91 1.28 -14.75 18.87
C SER A 91 1.43 -14.90 17.35
N PHE A 92 0.34 -15.08 16.61
CA PHE A 92 0.34 -15.11 15.14
C PHE A 92 0.21 -13.70 14.53
N LYS A 93 -0.61 -12.83 15.13
CA LYS A 93 -0.73 -11.41 14.76
C LYS A 93 0.58 -10.64 14.99
N SER A 94 1.33 -10.97 16.04
CA SER A 94 2.67 -10.42 16.29
C SER A 94 3.75 -11.02 15.39
N LYS A 95 3.48 -12.13 14.69
CA LYS A 95 4.40 -12.78 13.74
C LYS A 95 4.34 -12.24 12.31
N ILE A 96 3.34 -11.42 11.96
CA ILE A 96 3.26 -10.79 10.63
C ILE A 96 3.94 -9.42 10.60
N LYS A 97 4.14 -8.76 11.75
CA LYS A 97 5.12 -7.68 11.87
C LYS A 97 6.53 -8.24 11.77
N ALA A 98 6.97 -8.49 10.54
CA ALA A 98 8.29 -9.04 10.24
C ALA A 98 9.37 -7.97 10.49
N ILE A 99 9.65 -7.68 11.76
CA ILE A 99 10.73 -6.81 12.18
C ILE A 99 12.04 -7.59 12.10
N PHE A 100 13.04 -7.00 11.45
CA PHE A 100 14.37 -7.59 11.34
C PHE A 100 14.97 -7.77 12.75
N PRO A 101 15.44 -8.98 13.13
CA PRO A 101 15.98 -9.23 14.46
C PRO A 101 17.10 -8.27 14.84
N GLY A 102 17.04 -7.70 16.04
CA GLY A 102 18.01 -6.70 16.50
C GLY A 102 17.69 -5.27 16.07
N THR A 103 16.53 -5.02 15.45
CA THR A 103 16.01 -3.69 15.11
C THR A 103 14.62 -3.50 15.70
N TYR A 104 14.16 -2.26 15.80
CA TYR A 104 12.79 -1.93 16.20
C TYR A 104 11.93 -1.43 15.04
N TRP A 105 12.53 -0.94 13.96
CA TRP A 105 11.83 -0.24 12.87
C TRP A 105 11.96 -0.93 11.51
N CYS A 106 12.90 -1.84 11.31
CA CYS A 106 13.10 -2.45 10.00
C CYS A 106 12.10 -3.59 9.74
N GLY A 107 10.85 -3.26 9.39
CA GLY A 107 9.82 -4.24 9.02
C GLY A 107 8.45 -3.61 8.72
N ASP A 108 7.37 -4.35 8.98
CA ASP A 108 6.00 -3.82 8.83
C ASP A 108 5.62 -2.96 10.06
N GLY A 109 5.88 -1.65 9.91
CA GLY A 109 5.86 -0.68 10.99
C GLY A 109 6.98 -0.95 11.99
N ASN A 110 6.74 -0.60 13.25
CA ASN A 110 7.74 -0.76 14.31
C ASN A 110 7.20 -1.47 15.56
N VAL A 111 8.15 -1.84 16.43
CA VAL A 111 7.96 -2.41 17.77
C VAL A 111 8.75 -1.63 18.84
N SER A 112 9.06 -0.36 18.55
CA SER A 112 9.75 0.53 19.50
C SER A 112 8.87 0.76 20.74
N PRO A 113 9.37 0.50 21.97
CA PRO A 113 8.58 0.64 23.19
C PRO A 113 8.01 2.04 23.44
N ASN A 114 8.77 3.08 23.09
CA ASN A 114 8.43 4.48 23.30
C ASN A 114 8.27 5.27 21.99
N GLY A 115 8.39 4.62 20.83
CA GLY A 115 8.38 5.28 19.52
C GLY A 115 9.67 6.04 19.20
N GLU A 116 10.72 5.87 20.01
CA GLU A 116 12.00 6.53 19.82
C GLU A 116 13.19 5.58 19.81
N ASP A 117 13.12 4.48 20.57
CA ASP A 117 14.20 3.53 20.76
C ASP A 117 14.70 2.95 19.44
N LEU A 118 16.02 2.73 19.37
CA LEU A 118 16.69 1.99 18.32
C LEU A 118 17.24 0.67 18.88
N GLY A 119 17.32 -0.33 18.02
CA GLY A 119 17.84 -1.66 18.34
C GLY A 119 19.37 -1.73 18.32
N LEU A 120 19.87 -2.98 18.34
CA LEU A 120 21.30 -3.30 18.31
C LEU A 120 22.03 -2.73 17.09
N PHE A 121 21.35 -2.70 15.94
CA PHE A 121 21.90 -2.15 14.70
C PHE A 121 21.45 -0.71 14.51
N ASP A 122 21.76 0.14 15.49
CA ASP A 122 21.28 1.52 15.62
C ASP A 122 21.33 2.36 14.34
N ASN A 123 22.45 2.38 13.62
CA ASN A 123 22.60 3.14 12.37
C ASN A 123 21.65 2.64 11.27
N THR A 124 21.50 1.33 11.16
CA THR A 124 20.58 0.71 10.18
C THR A 124 19.12 0.92 10.59
N ASP A 125 18.83 0.76 11.88
CA ASP A 125 17.50 0.91 12.45
C ASP A 125 17.03 2.37 12.39
N ALA A 126 17.94 3.33 12.54
CA ALA A 126 17.67 4.75 12.33
C ALA A 126 17.21 5.03 10.88
N CYS A 127 17.83 4.39 9.88
CA CYS A 127 17.36 4.50 8.50
C CYS A 127 15.92 4.01 8.34
N CYS A 128 15.59 2.87 8.96
CA CYS A 128 14.23 2.32 8.95
C CYS A 128 13.25 3.21 9.71
N LYS A 129 13.63 3.73 10.88
CA LYS A 129 12.82 4.67 11.65
C LYS A 129 12.45 5.91 10.84
N THR A 130 13.43 6.53 10.18
CA THR A 130 13.18 7.70 9.33
C THR A 130 12.25 7.37 8.18
N HIS A 131 12.38 6.17 7.58
CA HIS A 131 11.51 5.71 6.50
C HIS A 131 10.08 5.42 6.97
N ASP A 132 9.91 4.76 8.11
CA ASP A 132 8.62 4.48 8.76
C ASP A 132 7.85 5.76 9.11
N LEU A 133 8.57 6.81 9.50
CA LEU A 133 8.01 8.11 9.86
C LEU A 133 7.80 9.04 8.64
N CYS A 134 7.95 8.54 7.41
CA CYS A 134 7.67 9.29 6.20
C CYS A 134 6.22 9.80 6.22
N LEU A 135 6.04 11.13 6.25
CA LEU A 135 4.71 11.75 6.28
C LEU A 135 3.94 11.52 4.97
N GLU A 136 4.66 11.42 3.86
CA GLU A 136 4.10 11.13 2.54
C GLU A 136 4.13 9.63 2.28
N ASN A 137 3.13 8.94 2.82
CA ASN A 137 2.93 7.51 2.59
C ASN A 137 1.47 7.19 2.24
N ILE A 138 1.22 6.10 1.51
CA ILE A 138 -0.09 5.55 1.20
C ILE A 138 -0.18 4.16 1.83
N SER A 139 -1.04 4.01 2.83
CA SER A 139 -1.22 2.75 3.57
C SER A 139 -1.78 1.64 2.67
N ALA A 140 -1.58 0.38 3.08
CA ALA A 140 -2.15 -0.77 2.37
C ALA A 140 -3.69 -0.63 2.23
N GLY A 141 -4.20 -0.77 0.99
CA GLY A 141 -5.61 -0.58 0.64
C GLY A 141 -6.08 0.87 0.51
N GLU A 142 -5.22 1.85 0.83
CA GLU A 142 -5.56 3.27 0.75
C GLU A 142 -5.57 3.78 -0.70
N LYS A 143 -6.46 4.76 -0.94
CA LYS A 143 -6.58 5.49 -2.19
C LYS A 143 -6.19 6.94 -1.98
N ARG A 144 -5.28 7.47 -2.79
CA ARG A 144 -4.84 8.87 -2.71
C ARG A 144 -4.48 9.38 -4.10
N GLU A 145 -5.00 10.55 -4.47
CA GLU A 145 -4.60 11.28 -5.69
C GLU A 145 -4.66 10.43 -6.98
N GLY A 146 -5.70 9.59 -7.12
CA GLY A 146 -5.87 8.71 -8.28
C GLY A 146 -5.04 7.42 -8.23
N LEU A 147 -4.30 7.19 -7.15
CA LEU A 147 -3.54 5.96 -6.89
C LEU A 147 -4.29 5.05 -5.92
N LEU A 148 -4.11 3.73 -6.08
CA LEU A 148 -4.55 2.70 -5.14
C LEU A 148 -3.35 1.85 -4.74
N ASN A 149 -3.02 1.82 -3.45
CA ASN A 149 -2.11 0.84 -2.91
C ASN A 149 -2.85 -0.50 -2.72
N ASN A 150 -2.85 -1.36 -3.74
CA ASN A 150 -3.42 -2.72 -3.67
C ASN A 150 -2.47 -3.74 -3.00
N GLY A 151 -1.29 -3.31 -2.53
CA GLY A 151 -0.33 -4.15 -1.81
C GLY A 151 -0.68 -4.39 -0.34
N ILE A 152 0.13 -5.20 0.33
CA ILE A 152 -0.02 -5.51 1.78
C ILE A 152 0.82 -4.60 2.68
N PHE A 153 1.73 -3.82 2.09
CA PHE A 153 2.61 -2.90 2.82
C PHE A 153 2.36 -1.45 2.39
N THR A 154 2.63 -0.52 3.30
CA THR A 154 2.66 0.91 3.00
C THR A 154 3.62 1.21 1.85
N ARG A 155 3.23 2.12 0.95
CA ARG A 155 4.11 2.70 -0.06
C ARG A 155 4.48 4.11 0.37
N SER A 156 5.74 4.50 0.26
CA SER A 156 6.23 5.83 0.63
C SER A 156 6.48 6.67 -0.62
N SER A 157 6.67 7.99 -0.45
CA SER A 157 7.08 8.86 -1.55
C SER A 157 8.44 8.45 -2.10
N CYS A 158 8.69 8.75 -3.37
CA CYS A 158 9.99 8.47 -3.99
C CYS A 158 11.14 9.26 -3.34
N GLU A 159 10.83 10.38 -2.67
CA GLU A 159 11.82 11.08 -1.86
C GLU A 159 12.24 10.28 -0.63
N CYS A 160 11.26 9.76 0.12
CA CYS A 160 11.51 8.91 1.28
C CYS A 160 12.29 7.65 0.91
N ASP A 161 11.93 6.99 -0.19
CA ASP A 161 12.62 5.77 -0.63
C ASP A 161 14.06 6.06 -1.11
N ARG A 162 14.30 7.19 -1.80
CA ARG A 162 15.67 7.63 -2.15
C ARG A 162 16.50 7.97 -0.92
N ALA A 163 15.91 8.62 0.08
CA ALA A 163 16.58 8.90 1.35
C ALA A 163 16.94 7.61 2.09
N PHE A 164 16.00 6.68 2.16
CA PHE A 164 16.20 5.36 2.77
C PHE A 164 17.31 4.57 2.06
N TYR A 165 17.31 4.54 0.72
CA TYR A 165 18.35 3.92 -0.08
C TYR A 165 19.74 4.45 0.29
N ARG A 166 19.92 5.79 0.30
CA ARG A 166 21.21 6.42 0.62
C ARG A 166 21.65 6.13 2.04
N CYS A 167 20.74 6.25 3.01
CA CYS A 167 21.03 5.97 4.41
C CYS A 167 21.56 4.55 4.60
N LEU A 168 20.91 3.55 4.00
CA LEU A 168 21.35 2.16 4.07
C LEU A 168 22.70 1.92 3.38
N LYS A 169 23.03 2.66 2.31
CA LYS A 169 24.35 2.59 1.67
C LYS A 169 25.45 3.17 2.57
N GLU A 170 25.15 4.26 3.26
CA GLU A 170 26.06 4.98 4.16
C GLU A 170 26.24 4.28 5.51
N ALA A 171 25.30 3.42 5.92
CA ALA A 171 25.42 2.63 7.14
C ALA A 171 26.54 1.56 7.09
N HIS A 172 27.10 1.29 5.88
CA HIS A 172 28.31 0.48 5.65
C HIS A 172 28.38 -0.87 6.40
N ASN A 173 27.25 -1.57 6.55
CA ASN A 173 27.20 -2.86 7.21
C ASN A 173 26.35 -3.89 6.46
N ILE A 174 26.56 -5.17 6.77
CA ILE A 174 25.89 -6.28 6.09
C ILE A 174 24.38 -6.31 6.35
N PHE A 175 23.93 -5.84 7.51
CA PHE A 175 22.50 -5.80 7.86
C PHE A 175 21.76 -4.74 7.03
N ALA A 176 22.33 -3.54 6.92
CA ALA A 176 21.82 -2.50 6.02
C ALA A 176 21.80 -2.95 4.57
N THR A 177 22.84 -3.69 4.14
CA THR A 177 22.88 -4.29 2.80
C THR A 177 21.77 -5.31 2.58
N ASN A 178 21.51 -6.16 3.57
CA ASN A 178 20.45 -7.17 3.49
C ASN A 178 19.05 -6.51 3.50
N ILE A 179 18.84 -5.49 4.33
CA ILE A 179 17.59 -4.72 4.37
C ILE A 179 17.37 -4.02 3.03
N GLY A 180 18.39 -3.35 2.50
CA GLY A 180 18.32 -2.69 1.19
C GLY A 180 17.97 -3.67 0.07
N LYS A 181 18.67 -4.79 -0.04
CA LYS A 181 18.34 -5.83 -1.04
C LYS A 181 16.94 -6.41 -0.86
N THR A 182 16.52 -6.63 0.39
CA THR A 182 15.17 -7.15 0.69
C THR A 182 14.11 -6.16 0.23
N TYR A 183 14.24 -4.88 0.59
CA TYR A 183 13.28 -3.85 0.21
C TYR A 183 13.29 -3.60 -1.31
N PHE A 184 14.43 -3.23 -1.89
CA PHE A 184 14.53 -2.71 -3.25
C PHE A 184 14.57 -3.79 -4.34
N ASN A 185 15.06 -5.00 -4.04
CA ASN A 185 15.34 -6.03 -5.06
C ASN A 185 14.41 -7.24 -4.92
N VAL A 186 13.93 -7.56 -3.71
CA VAL A 186 13.02 -8.69 -3.44
C VAL A 186 11.57 -8.24 -3.36
N LEU A 187 11.24 -7.33 -2.44
CA LEU A 187 9.89 -6.80 -2.25
C LEU A 187 9.50 -5.81 -3.36
N ARG A 188 10.47 -5.06 -3.89
CA ARG A 188 10.32 -4.14 -5.03
C ARG A 188 9.06 -3.26 -4.93
N PRO A 189 8.82 -2.57 -3.80
CA PRO A 189 7.69 -1.65 -3.71
C PRO A 189 7.89 -0.51 -4.71
N GLN A 190 6.80 -0.06 -5.32
CA GLN A 190 6.79 1.20 -6.04
C GLN A 190 6.66 2.36 -5.05
N CYS A 191 7.34 3.46 -5.36
CA CYS A 191 7.16 4.73 -4.68
C CYS A 191 6.22 5.62 -5.50
N PHE A 192 5.77 6.73 -4.92
CA PHE A 192 4.96 7.70 -5.65
C PHE A 192 5.57 9.12 -5.63
N GLN A 193 5.35 9.87 -6.70
CA GLN A 193 5.69 11.30 -6.81
C GLN A 193 4.86 11.96 -7.92
N ALA A 194 4.79 13.29 -7.91
CA ALA A 194 4.24 14.07 -9.02
C ALA A 194 5.27 14.16 -10.16
N ASP A 195 4.86 13.82 -11.38
CA ASP A 195 5.68 14.01 -12.58
C ASP A 195 4.78 14.07 -13.82
N TYR A 196 5.37 14.37 -14.98
CA TYR A 196 4.68 14.30 -16.26
C TYR A 196 4.12 12.89 -16.51
N PRO A 197 2.99 12.75 -17.23
CA PRO A 197 2.40 11.43 -17.49
C PRO A 197 3.39 10.49 -18.19
N ILE A 198 3.60 9.31 -17.60
CA ILE A 198 4.44 8.26 -18.18
C ILE A 198 3.77 7.71 -19.45
N VAL A 199 4.51 7.66 -20.56
CA VAL A 199 4.07 7.10 -21.84
C VAL A 199 4.46 5.63 -21.91
N ASP A 200 5.74 5.34 -21.69
CA ASP A 200 6.29 3.99 -21.66
C ASP A 200 7.59 3.96 -20.84
N CYS A 201 8.16 2.76 -20.73
CA CYS A 201 9.48 2.59 -20.15
C CYS A 201 10.56 2.71 -21.23
N LYS A 202 11.49 3.62 -21.02
CA LYS A 202 12.67 3.84 -21.87
C LYS A 202 13.77 2.81 -21.61
N LYS A 203 13.97 2.43 -20.34
CA LYS A 203 15.05 1.51 -19.94
C LYS A 203 14.60 0.60 -18.81
N TYR A 204 14.83 -0.70 -18.98
CA TYR A 204 14.56 -1.72 -17.97
C TYR A 204 15.85 -2.20 -17.28
N THR A 205 15.73 -2.65 -16.03
CA THR A 205 16.86 -3.21 -15.27
C THR A 205 17.40 -4.49 -15.94
N GLY A 206 18.68 -4.50 -16.29
CA GLY A 206 19.30 -5.42 -17.26
C GLY A 206 19.60 -6.87 -16.85
N HIS A 207 19.00 -7.45 -15.80
CA HIS A 207 19.46 -8.75 -15.27
C HIS A 207 18.40 -9.78 -14.85
N ARG A 208 17.11 -9.64 -15.21
CA ARG A 208 16.09 -10.64 -14.83
C ARG A 208 15.26 -11.12 -16.02
N LEU A 209 15.19 -12.45 -16.16
CA LEU A 209 14.42 -13.17 -17.19
C LEU A 209 12.89 -12.93 -17.09
N MET A 210 12.38 -12.44 -15.96
CA MET A 210 10.98 -12.06 -15.78
C MET A 210 10.86 -10.87 -14.79
N ASN A 211 10.03 -9.90 -15.15
CA ASN A 211 9.59 -8.69 -14.41
C ASN A 211 10.47 -7.44 -14.55
N ASN A 212 10.22 -6.75 -15.66
CA ASN A 212 10.82 -5.52 -16.17
C ASN A 212 10.59 -4.30 -15.27
N LYS A 213 11.42 -4.17 -14.25
CA LYS A 213 11.57 -2.93 -13.48
C LYS A 213 12.05 -1.81 -14.41
N CYS A 214 11.39 -0.66 -14.36
CA CYS A 214 11.71 0.46 -15.23
C CYS A 214 12.67 1.44 -14.53
N ASP A 215 13.88 1.58 -15.06
CA ASP A 215 14.90 2.49 -14.55
C ASP A 215 14.72 3.92 -15.10
N GLU A 216 14.22 4.04 -16.33
CA GLU A 216 13.99 5.34 -16.99
C GLU A 216 12.67 5.33 -17.77
N TYR A 217 11.91 6.41 -17.67
CA TYR A 217 10.60 6.56 -18.29
C TYR A 217 10.63 7.57 -19.43
N ASN A 218 9.77 7.38 -20.43
CA ASN A 218 9.41 8.42 -21.39
C ASN A 218 8.14 9.13 -20.91
N TYR A 219 8.08 10.45 -21.12
CA TYR A 219 7.03 11.30 -20.57
C TYR A 219 6.29 12.08 -21.67
N ASN A 220 5.03 12.40 -21.40
CA ASN A 220 4.27 13.36 -22.18
C ASN A 220 4.35 14.75 -21.54
N PHE A 221 5.33 15.54 -21.98
CA PHE A 221 5.56 16.90 -21.48
C PHE A 221 4.47 17.92 -21.87
N SER A 222 3.55 17.56 -22.78
CA SER A 222 2.44 18.43 -23.19
C SER A 222 1.27 18.42 -22.20
N LEU A 223 1.30 17.55 -21.19
CA LEU A 223 0.25 17.40 -20.18
C LEU A 223 0.75 17.89 -18.80
N PRO A 224 -0.16 18.32 -17.91
CA PRO A 224 0.22 18.68 -16.55
C PRO A 224 0.73 17.46 -15.77
N GLN A 225 1.53 17.71 -14.75
CA GLN A 225 2.02 16.67 -13.86
C GLN A 225 0.87 16.02 -13.08
N ILE A 226 1.01 14.73 -12.81
CA ILE A 226 0.06 13.92 -12.05
C ILE A 226 0.82 13.00 -11.09
N MET A 227 0.16 12.61 -10.00
CA MET A 227 0.68 11.61 -9.09
C MET A 227 0.72 10.24 -9.76
N GLN A 228 1.86 9.57 -9.69
CA GLN A 228 2.11 8.30 -10.37
C GLN A 228 3.01 7.38 -9.54
N TRP A 229 2.93 6.08 -9.82
CA TRP A 229 3.83 5.07 -9.28
C TRP A 229 5.12 4.98 -10.09
N PHE A 230 6.25 4.81 -9.40
CA PHE A 230 7.58 4.65 -9.97
C PHE A 230 8.28 3.45 -9.34
N ASP A 231 9.09 2.76 -10.13
CA ASP A 231 9.97 1.72 -9.62
C ASP A 231 11.19 2.37 -8.93
N ASN A 232 11.45 2.01 -7.68
CA ASN A 232 12.69 2.37 -6.99
C ASN A 232 13.90 1.69 -7.64
N PRO A 233 15.16 2.18 -7.64
CA PRO A 233 16.31 1.46 -8.21
C PRO A 233 16.66 0.15 -7.47
N ASP A 234 17.48 -0.73 -8.06
CA ASP A 234 18.04 -1.89 -7.35
C ASP A 234 19.12 -1.41 -6.35
N PHE A 235 19.13 -2.03 -5.16
CA PHE A 235 20.14 -1.84 -4.12
C PHE A 235 21.39 -2.66 -4.40
#